data_AF-A0A4Q1EQT9-F1
#
_entry.id   AF-A0A4Q1EQT9-F1
#
_cell.length_a   1.000
_cell.length_b   1.000
_cell.length_c   1.000
_cell.angle_alpha   90.00
_cell.angle_beta   90.00
_cell.angle_gamma   90.00
#
_symmetry.space_group_name_H-M   'P 1'
#
loop_
_entity.id
_entity.type
_entity.pdbx_description
1 polymer ?
#
loop_
_entity_poly.entity_id
_entity_poly.type
_entity_poly.pdbx_seq_one_letter_code
_entity_poly.pdbx_strand_id
1 'polypeptide(L)'
;MADFFPNQKVYSFLWEYSDENILVKIDEWKRAFRRNNINISLDAKLYTQNYLSADRIVYLDCLETDFIISDEQFKDFTTYNIGQHFFQIVTEIHTSFVDINLSFLKLSDRVEKFKEFVRILDTDAVQTLILNGYNHNGELIKLCICKKGHTQLNVDKTLPLDIFENTFVPIPFHW
;
A
#
# COMPACT_ATOMS: atom_id res chain seq x y z
N MET A 1 10.28 15.59 6.36
CA MET A 1 9.88 14.48 7.27
C MET A 1 11.10 13.92 7.97
N ALA A 2 10.94 13.38 9.19
CA ALA A 2 11.93 12.48 9.75
C ALA A 2 11.93 11.16 8.95
N ASP A 3 13.11 10.57 8.74
CA ASP A 3 13.21 9.26 8.10
C ASP A 3 12.83 8.17 9.13
N PHE A 4 11.56 7.75 9.09
CA PHE A 4 11.03 6.73 10.00
C PHE A 4 11.58 5.33 9.70
N PHE A 5 12.17 5.14 8.51
CA PHE A 5 12.60 3.83 7.99
C PHE A 5 13.96 3.95 7.28
N PRO A 6 15.03 4.29 8.01
CA PRO A 6 16.35 4.50 7.40
C PRO A 6 16.90 3.19 6.83
N ASN A 7 17.49 3.27 5.63
CA ASN A 7 18.05 2.13 4.89
C ASN A 7 17.02 1.05 4.50
N GLN A 8 15.76 1.43 4.34
CA GLN A 8 14.69 0.55 3.88
C GLN A 8 14.14 1.00 2.53
N LYS A 9 13.41 0.11 1.87
CA LYS A 9 12.68 0.41 0.64
C LYS A 9 11.19 0.42 0.91
N VAL A 10 10.48 1.28 0.20
CA VAL A 10 9.03 1.33 0.19
C VAL A 10 8.53 0.93 -1.18
N TYR A 11 7.72 -0.12 -1.19
CA TYR A 11 6.93 -0.51 -2.34
C TYR A 11 5.52 0.05 -2.16
N SER A 12 5.13 1.01 -2.99
CA SER A 12 3.78 1.61 -2.96
C SER A 12 2.92 0.92 -4.02
N PHE A 13 1.82 0.30 -3.62
CA PHE A 13 0.99 -0.54 -4.48
C PHE A 13 -0.37 0.11 -4.70
N LEU A 14 -0.82 0.14 -5.95
CA LEU A 14 -2.16 0.57 -6.31
C LEU A 14 -2.76 -0.42 -7.32
N TRP A 15 -3.97 -0.92 -7.07
CA TRP A 15 -4.64 -1.85 -7.98
C TRP A 15 -6.07 -1.47 -8.33
N GLU A 16 -6.56 -2.01 -9.45
CA GLU A 16 -7.92 -1.80 -9.94
C GLU A 16 -8.49 -3.07 -10.59
N TYR A 17 -9.81 -3.27 -10.49
CA TYR A 17 -10.52 -4.42 -11.04
C TYR A 17 -11.23 -4.09 -12.37
N SER A 18 -11.36 -5.08 -13.25
CA SER A 18 -12.09 -4.97 -14.54
C SER A 18 -12.89 -6.23 -14.85
N ASP A 19 -14.13 -6.05 -15.31
CA ASP A 19 -15.15 -7.11 -15.55
C ASP A 19 -15.11 -7.78 -16.96
N GLU A 20 -14.07 -7.51 -17.78
CA GLU A 20 -13.82 -8.05 -19.14
C GLU A 20 -14.93 -7.88 -20.22
N ASN A 21 -14.73 -6.94 -21.17
CA ASN A 21 -14.70 -7.16 -22.63
C ASN A 21 -14.41 -5.83 -23.37
N ILE A 22 -13.29 -5.18 -23.03
CA ILE A 22 -12.76 -4.09 -23.85
C ILE A 22 -11.37 -4.54 -24.23
N LEU A 23 -11.26 -5.21 -25.37
CA LEU A 23 -9.99 -5.47 -26.02
C LEU A 23 -9.46 -4.12 -26.56
N VAL A 24 -8.16 -3.84 -26.35
CA VAL A 24 -7.30 -3.13 -27.33
C VAL A 24 -7.17 -1.58 -27.30
N LYS A 25 -7.83 -0.81 -26.43
CA LYS A 25 -7.41 0.60 -26.15
C LYS A 25 -6.69 0.79 -24.81
N ILE A 26 -6.19 -0.32 -24.29
CA ILE A 26 -6.10 -0.61 -22.84
C ILE A 26 -4.68 -0.72 -22.30
N ASP A 27 -3.66 -0.70 -23.15
CA ASP A 27 -2.28 -0.90 -22.72
C ASP A 27 -1.51 0.35 -22.27
N GLU A 28 -1.84 1.58 -22.70
CA GLU A 28 -0.88 2.70 -22.50
C GLU A 28 -1.37 3.87 -21.61
N TRP A 29 -2.68 4.07 -21.40
CA TRP A 29 -3.21 5.29 -20.73
C TRP A 29 -3.94 5.02 -19.39
N LYS A 30 -4.03 3.75 -18.96
CA LYS A 30 -4.99 3.26 -17.94
C LYS A 30 -4.37 2.60 -16.71
N ARG A 31 -3.08 2.79 -16.49
CA ARG A 31 -2.38 2.27 -15.30
C ARG A 31 -2.86 3.04 -14.05
N ALA A 32 -3.04 2.33 -12.94
CA ALA A 32 -3.70 2.83 -11.74
C ALA A 32 -3.07 4.13 -11.22
N PHE A 33 -1.74 4.26 -11.25
CA PHE A 33 -1.08 5.52 -10.85
C PHE A 33 -1.39 6.68 -11.79
N ARG A 34 -1.35 6.45 -13.11
CA ARG A 34 -1.64 7.49 -14.11
C ARG A 34 -3.10 7.95 -14.04
N ARG A 35 -4.04 7.01 -13.81
CA ARG A 35 -5.47 7.33 -13.61
C ARG A 35 -5.71 8.26 -12.43
N ASN A 36 -4.87 8.15 -11.41
CA ASN A 36 -4.93 8.98 -10.21
C ASN A 36 -4.01 10.20 -10.29
N ASN A 37 -3.56 10.57 -11.49
CA ASN A 37 -2.67 11.71 -11.76
C ASN A 37 -1.39 11.70 -10.92
N ILE A 38 -0.92 10.51 -10.52
CA ILE A 38 0.33 10.35 -9.78
C ILE A 38 1.47 10.47 -10.78
N ASN A 39 2.27 11.51 -10.61
CA ASN A 39 3.48 11.69 -11.40
C ASN A 39 4.53 10.69 -10.94
N ILE A 40 5.07 9.92 -11.88
CA ILE A 40 6.12 8.94 -11.61
C ILE A 40 7.43 9.55 -12.09
N SER A 41 8.35 9.80 -11.15
CA SER A 41 9.68 10.29 -11.50
C SER A 41 10.37 9.35 -12.49
N LEU A 42 11.18 9.89 -13.41
CA LEU A 42 11.93 9.11 -14.39
C LEU A 42 12.90 8.11 -13.74
N ASP A 43 13.38 8.43 -12.54
CA ASP A 43 14.33 7.60 -11.79
C ASP A 43 13.65 6.54 -10.92
N ALA A 44 12.32 6.57 -10.82
CA ALA A 44 11.58 5.62 -9.99
C ALA A 44 11.38 4.29 -10.71
N LYS A 45 11.57 3.18 -9.99
CA LYS A 45 11.32 1.86 -10.55
C LYS A 45 9.84 1.52 -10.44
N LEU A 46 9.22 1.31 -11.60
CA LEU A 46 7.81 1.01 -11.74
C LEU A 46 7.62 -0.43 -12.19
N TYR A 47 6.90 -1.21 -11.39
CA TYR A 47 6.51 -2.59 -11.68
C TYR A 47 5.05 -2.66 -12.10
N THR A 48 4.74 -3.54 -13.05
CA THR A 48 3.38 -3.91 -13.47
C THR A 48 3.16 -5.37 -13.24
N GLN A 49 1.99 -5.73 -12.73
CA GLN A 49 1.57 -7.12 -12.75
C GLN A 49 0.05 -7.24 -12.84
N ASN A 50 -0.43 -8.30 -13.47
CA ASN A 50 -1.85 -8.59 -13.56
C ASN A 50 -2.17 -9.85 -12.74
N TYR A 51 -3.34 -9.86 -12.11
CA TYR A 51 -3.87 -11.01 -11.40
C TYR A 51 -5.28 -11.32 -11.90
N LEU A 52 -5.73 -12.55 -11.69
CA LEU A 52 -7.10 -12.96 -11.94
C LEU A 52 -7.77 -13.20 -10.58
N SER A 53 -8.87 -12.50 -10.32
CA SER A 53 -9.67 -12.64 -9.10
C SER A 53 -11.10 -13.00 -9.50
N ALA A 54 -11.48 -14.26 -9.31
CA ALA A 54 -12.73 -14.81 -9.85
C ALA A 54 -12.84 -14.58 -11.37
N ASP A 55 -13.76 -13.72 -11.81
CA ASP A 55 -14.04 -13.35 -13.20
C ASP A 55 -13.48 -11.97 -13.59
N ARG A 56 -12.63 -11.37 -12.73
CA ARG A 56 -12.10 -10.02 -12.93
C ARG A 56 -10.58 -10.01 -13.09
N ILE A 57 -10.09 -9.20 -14.02
CA ILE A 57 -8.67 -8.85 -14.10
C ILE A 57 -8.37 -7.79 -13.04
N VAL A 58 -7.30 -8.00 -12.28
CA VAL A 58 -6.74 -7.04 -11.35
C VAL A 58 -5.44 -6.49 -11.93
N TYR A 59 -5.42 -5.20 -12.24
CA TYR A 59 -4.22 -4.50 -12.70
C TYR A 59 -3.51 -3.92 -11.49
N LEU A 60 -2.24 -4.29 -11.28
CA LEU A 60 -1.41 -3.79 -10.20
C LEU A 60 -0.27 -2.93 -10.75
N ASP A 61 -0.15 -1.73 -10.21
CA ASP A 61 1.04 -0.91 -10.29
C ASP A 61 1.77 -0.90 -8.96
N CYS A 62 3.10 -0.93 -9.02
CA CYS A 62 3.93 -0.82 -7.83
C CYS A 62 5.12 0.11 -8.09
N LEU A 63 5.34 1.06 -7.19
CA LEU A 63 6.44 2.00 -7.22
C LEU A 63 7.45 1.67 -6.12
N GLU A 64 8.71 1.43 -6.47
CA GLU A 64 9.81 1.28 -5.51
C GLU A 64 10.51 2.63 -5.32
N THR A 65 10.53 3.11 -4.08
CA THR A 65 11.22 4.35 -3.66
C THR A 65 11.82 4.17 -2.25
N ASP A 66 12.53 5.18 -1.75
CA ASP A 66 12.71 5.34 -0.30
C ASP A 66 11.45 5.92 0.36
N PHE A 67 11.44 5.97 1.70
CA PHE A 67 10.31 6.46 2.46
C PHE A 67 10.07 7.96 2.28
N ILE A 68 11.11 8.79 2.20
CA ILE A 68 10.97 10.25 2.09
C ILE A 68 10.29 10.61 0.77
N ILE A 69 10.74 10.01 -0.34
CA ILE A 69 10.13 10.21 -1.66
C ILE A 69 8.68 9.70 -1.66
N SER A 70 8.46 8.52 -1.10
CA SER A 70 7.12 7.92 -1.03
C SER A 70 6.15 8.80 -0.24
N ASP A 71 6.56 9.26 0.92
CA ASP A 71 5.76 10.07 1.82
C ASP A 71 5.37 11.39 1.18
N GLU A 72 6.32 12.09 0.55
CA GLU A 72 6.06 13.33 -0.18
C GLU A 72 5.12 13.11 -1.38
N GLN A 73 5.30 12.01 -2.13
CA GLN A 73 4.50 11.70 -3.30
C GLN A 73 3.05 11.35 -2.94
N PHE A 74 2.84 10.72 -1.79
CA PHE A 74 1.54 10.22 -1.36
C PHE A 74 0.88 11.04 -0.23
N LYS A 75 1.46 12.19 0.16
CA LYS A 75 0.97 13.01 1.29
C LYS A 75 -0.49 13.47 1.16
N ASP A 76 -0.96 13.71 -0.06
CA ASP A 76 -2.32 14.20 -0.34
C ASP A 76 -3.31 13.05 -0.65
N PHE A 77 -2.85 11.80 -0.57
CA PHE A 77 -3.65 10.63 -0.92
C PHE A 77 -4.42 10.09 0.28
N THR A 78 -5.76 10.15 0.18
CA THR A 78 -6.67 9.70 1.23
C THR A 78 -7.44 8.44 0.82
N THR A 79 -8.05 7.81 1.82
CA THR A 79 -9.04 6.73 1.65
C THR A 79 -10.20 7.11 0.74
N TYR A 80 -10.55 8.40 0.64
CA TYR A 80 -11.59 8.91 -0.25
C TYR A 80 -11.13 9.04 -1.71
N ASN A 81 -9.84 9.26 -1.96
CA ASN A 81 -9.30 9.48 -3.30
C ASN A 81 -8.90 8.16 -3.99
N ILE A 82 -8.29 7.22 -3.25
CA ILE A 82 -7.95 5.86 -3.78
C ILE A 82 -7.78 4.78 -2.71
N GLY A 83 -7.85 5.11 -1.42
CA GLY A 83 -7.30 4.25 -0.36
C GLY A 83 -8.10 3.00 0.01
N GLN A 84 -8.99 2.49 -0.84
CA GLN A 84 -9.41 1.08 -0.75
C GLN A 84 -8.42 0.14 -1.43
N HIS A 85 -7.71 0.62 -2.46
CA HIS A 85 -6.81 -0.20 -3.26
C HIS A 85 -5.37 0.28 -3.23
N PHE A 86 -4.99 1.03 -2.19
CA PHE A 86 -3.64 1.52 -1.99
C PHE A 86 -3.08 1.00 -0.66
N PHE A 87 -1.90 0.39 -0.70
CA PHE A 87 -1.10 0.10 0.49
C PHE A 87 0.36 0.24 0.15
N GLN A 88 1.20 0.29 1.18
CA GLN A 88 2.65 0.28 1.00
C GLN A 88 3.26 -0.83 1.85
N ILE A 89 4.36 -1.39 1.36
CA ILE A 89 5.16 -2.37 2.09
C ILE A 89 6.53 -1.75 2.29
N VAL A 90 6.97 -1.75 3.54
CA VAL A 90 8.34 -1.40 3.89
C VAL A 90 9.15 -2.68 4.04
N THR A 91 10.26 -2.75 3.31
CA THR A 91 11.12 -3.92 3.24
C THR A 91 12.57 -3.57 3.48
N GLU A 92 13.39 -4.58 3.73
CA GLU A 92 14.84 -4.45 3.67
C GLU A 92 15.31 -4.00 2.28
N ILE A 93 16.46 -3.34 2.20
CA ILE A 93 16.97 -2.69 0.97
C ILE A 93 17.27 -3.69 -0.16
N HIS A 94 17.57 -4.94 0.15
CA HIS A 94 17.91 -5.96 -0.85
C HIS A 94 16.71 -6.77 -1.34
N THR A 95 15.53 -6.53 -0.77
CA THR A 95 14.29 -7.20 -1.17
C THR A 95 13.97 -6.87 -2.63
N SER A 96 13.57 -7.90 -3.39
CA SER A 96 13.09 -7.74 -4.75
C SER A 96 11.56 -7.75 -4.79
N PHE A 97 10.98 -7.00 -5.73
CA PHE A 97 9.53 -7.00 -5.97
C PHE A 97 8.97 -8.42 -6.17
N VAL A 98 9.69 -9.30 -6.86
CA VAL A 98 9.23 -10.66 -7.17
C VAL A 98 9.15 -11.58 -5.96
N ASP A 99 9.81 -11.22 -4.86
CA ASP A 99 9.82 -11.99 -3.60
C ASP A 99 8.60 -11.64 -2.73
N ILE A 100 7.84 -10.60 -3.08
CA ILE A 100 6.66 -10.16 -2.35
C ILE A 100 5.46 -11.01 -2.78
N ASN A 101 4.91 -11.80 -1.83
CA ASN A 101 3.74 -12.62 -2.10
C ASN A 101 2.46 -11.76 -2.12
N LEU A 102 1.94 -11.48 -3.31
CA LEU A 102 0.71 -10.69 -3.52
C LEU A 102 -0.51 -11.56 -3.85
N SER A 103 -0.52 -12.81 -3.37
CA SER A 103 -1.60 -13.78 -3.65
C SER A 103 -2.99 -13.33 -3.19
N PHE A 104 -3.09 -12.45 -2.20
CA PHE A 104 -4.36 -11.86 -1.75
C PHE A 104 -5.13 -11.17 -2.88
N LEU A 105 -4.45 -10.67 -3.91
CA LEU A 105 -5.09 -10.04 -5.09
C LEU A 105 -5.91 -11.02 -5.92
N LYS A 106 -5.70 -12.33 -5.76
CA LYS A 106 -6.46 -13.39 -6.44
C LYS A 106 -7.74 -13.79 -5.70
N LEU A 107 -7.87 -13.39 -4.44
CA LEU A 107 -8.98 -13.79 -3.59
C LEU A 107 -10.19 -12.87 -3.80
N SER A 108 -11.39 -13.45 -3.82
CA SER A 108 -12.65 -12.70 -3.87
C SER A 108 -13.25 -12.49 -2.49
N ASP A 109 -13.11 -13.46 -1.58
CA ASP A 109 -13.58 -13.35 -0.21
C ASP A 109 -12.81 -12.28 0.56
N ARG A 110 -13.53 -11.36 1.21
CA ARG A 110 -12.92 -10.21 1.88
C ARG A 110 -12.13 -10.58 3.13
N VAL A 111 -12.60 -11.57 3.89
CA VAL A 111 -11.97 -11.98 5.15
C VAL A 111 -10.68 -12.74 4.84
N GLU A 112 -10.72 -13.71 3.92
CA GLU A 112 -9.55 -14.45 3.49
C GLU A 112 -8.54 -13.55 2.77
N LYS A 113 -9.00 -12.59 1.96
CA LYS A 113 -8.14 -11.55 1.36
C LYS A 113 -7.37 -10.77 2.42
N PHE A 114 -8.05 -10.31 3.47
CA PHE A 114 -7.39 -9.56 4.54
C PHE A 114 -6.39 -10.43 5.30
N LYS A 115 -6.71 -11.70 5.58
CA LYS A 115 -5.78 -12.65 6.21
C LYS A 115 -4.52 -12.83 5.36
N GLU A 116 -4.66 -13.09 4.06
CA GLU A 116 -3.51 -13.21 3.15
C GLU A 116 -2.73 -11.90 3.00
N PHE A 117 -3.40 -10.76 3.01
CA PHE A 117 -2.75 -9.45 3.01
C PHE A 117 -1.85 -9.26 4.24
N VAL A 118 -2.35 -9.59 5.43
CA VAL A 118 -1.54 -9.48 6.66
C VAL A 118 -0.41 -10.51 6.69
N ARG A 119 -0.62 -11.72 6.14
CA ARG A 119 0.41 -12.77 6.00
C ARG A 119 1.62 -12.35 5.16
N ILE A 120 1.54 -11.26 4.39
CA ILE A 120 2.73 -10.68 3.74
C ILE A 120 3.83 -10.40 4.77
N LEU A 121 3.45 -9.99 5.99
CA LEU A 121 4.38 -9.78 7.10
C LEU A 121 5.14 -11.04 7.51
N ASP A 122 4.64 -12.24 7.21
CA ASP A 122 5.33 -13.49 7.53
C ASP A 122 6.64 -13.64 6.76
N THR A 123 6.80 -12.90 5.65
CA THR A 123 8.05 -12.79 4.89
C THR A 123 9.12 -12.06 5.71
N ASP A 124 10.27 -12.68 5.94
CA ASP A 124 11.34 -12.12 6.80
C ASP A 124 11.84 -10.74 6.34
N ALA A 125 11.86 -10.51 5.02
CA ALA A 125 12.30 -9.25 4.44
C ALA A 125 11.29 -8.10 4.58
N VAL A 126 10.04 -8.40 4.95
CA VAL A 126 8.96 -7.42 5.11
C VAL A 126 8.90 -6.94 6.56
N GLN A 127 9.05 -5.64 6.75
CA GLN A 127 9.10 -5.03 8.09
C GLN A 127 7.75 -4.46 8.50
N THR A 128 7.04 -3.81 7.58
CA THR A 128 5.80 -3.09 7.90
C THR A 128 4.88 -3.02 6.69
N LEU A 129 3.57 -3.15 6.93
CA LEU A 129 2.53 -2.76 5.99
C LEU A 129 1.99 -1.40 6.40
N ILE A 130 1.86 -0.48 5.45
CA ILE A 130 1.29 0.86 5.67
C ILE A 130 -0.02 0.96 4.92
N LEU A 131 -1.10 1.23 5.65
CA LEU A 131 -2.38 1.63 5.09
C LEU A 131 -2.49 3.15 5.25
N ASN A 132 -2.49 3.86 4.13
CA ASN A 132 -2.69 5.30 4.13
C ASN A 132 -4.19 5.57 4.26
N GLY A 133 -4.61 6.21 5.34
CA GLY A 133 -6.02 6.36 5.61
C GLY A 133 -6.35 7.48 6.56
N TYR A 134 -7.32 8.28 6.12
CA TYR A 134 -7.96 9.36 6.86
C TYR A 134 -7.13 10.63 6.98
N ASN A 135 -7.71 11.74 6.51
CA ASN A 135 -7.28 13.06 6.95
C ASN A 135 -8.10 13.43 8.18
N HIS A 136 -7.43 13.88 9.23
CA HIS A 136 -8.07 14.53 10.35
C HIS A 136 -7.40 15.89 10.58
N ASN A 137 -8.19 16.97 10.63
CA ASN A 137 -7.71 18.36 10.73
C ASN A 137 -6.63 18.73 9.69
N GLY A 138 -6.67 18.10 8.51
CA GLY A 138 -5.69 18.32 7.44
C GLY A 138 -4.44 17.45 7.53
N GLU A 139 -4.29 16.62 8.56
CA GLU A 139 -3.17 15.68 8.71
C GLU A 139 -3.56 14.27 8.25
N LEU A 140 -2.72 13.64 7.43
CA LEU A 140 -2.88 12.27 6.97
C LEU A 140 -2.49 11.29 8.08
N ILE A 141 -3.42 10.43 8.47
CA ILE A 141 -3.18 9.31 9.37
C ILE A 141 -2.68 8.13 8.54
N LYS A 142 -1.66 7.44 9.04
CA LYS A 142 -1.11 6.22 8.45
C LYS A 142 -1.18 5.10 9.48
N LEU A 143 -1.80 3.99 9.11
CA LEU A 143 -1.85 2.79 9.95
C LEU A 143 -0.69 1.87 9.56
N CYS A 144 0.24 1.68 10.49
CA CYS A 144 1.38 0.79 10.32
C CYS A 144 1.08 -0.55 11.02
N ILE A 145 1.09 -1.64 10.26
CA ILE A 145 0.94 -3.01 10.77
C ILE A 145 2.32 -3.67 10.72
N CYS A 146 2.77 -4.20 11.86
CA CYS A 146 4.10 -4.82 11.98
C CYS A 146 4.04 -6.08 12.86
N LYS A 147 5.05 -6.94 12.71
CA LYS A 147 5.24 -8.08 13.62
C LYS A 147 5.55 -7.57 15.03
N LYS A 148 4.96 -8.21 16.04
CA LYS A 148 5.25 -7.92 17.45
C LYS A 148 6.76 -8.09 17.72
N GLY A 149 7.39 -7.07 18.28
CA GLY A 149 8.83 -7.06 18.58
C GLY A 149 9.75 -6.63 17.44
N HIS A 150 9.21 -6.27 16.27
CA HIS A 150 9.97 -5.84 15.09
C HIS A 150 9.84 -4.34 14.74
N THR A 151 9.41 -3.50 15.68
CA THR A 151 9.29 -2.06 15.44
C THR A 151 10.66 -1.37 15.38
N GLN A 152 11.10 -1.01 14.17
CA GLN A 152 12.19 -0.06 13.91
C GLN A 152 11.69 1.39 13.72
N LEU A 153 10.42 1.66 14.03
CA LEU A 153 9.86 3.01 13.92
C LEU A 153 10.57 3.93 14.92
N ASN A 154 11.30 4.91 14.40
CA ASN A 154 11.87 5.99 15.21
C ASN A 154 10.77 6.98 15.57
N VAL A 155 9.91 6.61 16.53
CA VAL A 155 8.79 7.46 16.98
C VAL A 155 9.19 8.16 18.27
N ASP A 156 9.22 9.49 18.26
CA ASP A 156 9.43 10.31 19.46
C ASP A 156 8.30 10.15 20.50
N LYS A 157 7.15 9.59 20.09
CA LYS A 157 5.98 9.34 20.93
C LYS A 157 5.28 8.04 20.52
N THR A 158 5.47 6.99 21.31
CA THR A 158 4.60 5.80 21.26
C THR A 158 3.37 6.06 22.14
N LEU A 159 2.17 5.85 21.59
CA LEU A 159 0.97 5.73 22.41
C LEU A 159 0.89 4.28 22.90
N PRO A 160 1.05 4.01 24.21
CA PRO A 160 0.95 2.65 24.75
C PRO A 160 -0.54 2.31 24.88
N LEU A 161 -1.19 2.04 23.75
CA LEU A 161 -2.55 1.55 23.72
C LEU A 161 -2.53 0.10 23.25
N ASP A 162 -2.88 -0.83 24.14
CA ASP A 162 -3.12 -2.25 23.86
C ASP A 162 -4.47 -2.44 23.13
N ILE A 163 -4.75 -1.60 22.14
CA ILE A 163 -6.04 -1.58 21.47
C ILE A 163 -5.81 -1.57 19.97
N PHE A 164 -5.83 -2.76 19.36
CA PHE A 164 -6.17 -2.89 17.95
C PHE A 164 -7.70 -2.74 17.85
N GLU A 165 -8.21 -1.54 18.07
CA GLU A 165 -9.61 -1.24 17.75
C GLU A 165 -9.66 -0.98 16.26
N ASN A 166 -10.16 -2.01 15.61
CA ASN A 166 -10.59 -2.07 14.24
C ASN A 166 -11.24 -0.76 13.80
N THR A 167 -10.50 0.09 13.11
CA THR A 167 -11.05 1.29 12.49
C THR A 167 -10.79 1.27 11.00
N PHE A 168 -11.31 0.21 10.35
CA PHE A 168 -12.07 0.46 9.14
C PHE A 168 -13.32 1.25 9.56
N VAL A 169 -13.17 2.56 9.79
CA VAL A 169 -14.33 3.43 9.98
C VAL A 169 -14.69 3.93 8.60
N PRO A 170 -15.85 3.57 8.04
CA PRO A 170 -16.38 4.22 6.84
C PRO A 170 -16.78 5.69 7.09
N ILE A 171 -16.37 6.27 8.23
CA ILE A 171 -16.79 7.57 8.76
C ILE A 171 -15.51 8.28 9.24
N PRO A 172 -15.37 9.60 9.02
CA PRO A 172 -14.26 10.38 9.59
C PRO A 172 -14.12 10.16 11.09
N PHE A 173 -12.88 10.09 11.58
CA PHE A 173 -12.63 10.20 13.01
C PHE A 173 -13.04 11.60 13.48
N HIS A 174 -14.14 11.67 14.22
CA HIS A 174 -14.57 12.87 14.94
C HIS A 174 -13.94 12.81 16.34
N TRP A 175 -12.71 13.31 16.47
CA TRP A 175 -12.19 13.81 17.74
C TRP A 175 -12.31 15.33 17.77
#